data_AF-A0A9C8L1D7-F1
#
_entry.id   AF-A0A9C8L1D7-F1
#
_cell.length_a   1.000
_cell.length_b   1.000
_cell.length_c   1.000
_cell.angle_alpha   90.00
_cell.angle_beta   90.00
_cell.angle_gamma   90.00
#
_symmetry.space_group_name_H-M   'P 1'
#
loop_
_entity.id
_entity.type
_entity.pdbx_description
1 polymer ?
#
loop_
_entity_poly.entity_id
_entity_poly.type
_entity_poly.pdbx_seq_one_letter_code
_entity_poly.pdbx_strand_id
1 'polypeptide(L)'
;MNRRQKIVLGALALIDLLVITVLLITVMRATQYEAVAPISYLPPCTRRLLTRVEPLGQAQVAWDVETLYVALTLPREAQPPATEAAQYLWELLDVVGETLQTGCEPPQTITLQIIVPGTLTTTYHTAQLSGADVWAWATGELSTEALTAQGRYHEFSTTAPQ
;
A
#
# COMPACT_ATOMS: atom_id res chain seq x y z
N MET A 1 -16.52 -56.99 1.35
CA MET A 1 -15.86 -55.92 2.14
C MET A 1 -15.91 -56.29 3.62
N ASN A 2 -14.76 -56.54 4.24
CA ASN A 2 -14.69 -57.08 5.60
C ASN A 2 -15.10 -56.02 6.64
N ARG A 3 -15.81 -56.43 7.71
CA ARG A 3 -16.27 -55.52 8.80
C ARG A 3 -15.15 -54.61 9.33
N ARG A 4 -13.91 -55.09 9.37
CA ARG A 4 -12.73 -54.31 9.79
C ARG A 4 -12.41 -53.14 8.84
N GLN A 5 -12.58 -53.30 7.53
CA GLN A 5 -12.34 -52.23 6.55
C GLN A 5 -13.38 -51.11 6.67
N LYS A 6 -14.64 -51.44 6.97
CA LYS A 6 -15.71 -50.44 7.20
C LYS A 6 -15.41 -49.55 8.41
N ILE A 7 -14.88 -50.13 9.48
CA ILE A 7 -14.54 -49.40 10.71
C ILE A 7 -13.36 -48.45 10.46
N VAL A 8 -12.32 -48.93 9.77
CA VAL A 8 -11.14 -48.11 9.44
C VAL A 8 -11.51 -46.93 8.54
N LEU A 9 -12.36 -47.15 7.54
CA LEU A 9 -12.81 -46.08 6.64
C LEU A 9 -13.64 -45.02 7.39
N GLY A 10 -14.51 -45.46 8.31
CA GLY A 10 -15.30 -44.55 9.15
C GLY A 10 -14.44 -43.71 10.10
N ALA A 11 -13.40 -44.30 10.70
CA ALA A 11 -12.48 -43.58 11.57
C ALA A 11 -11.66 -42.52 10.81
N LEU A 12 -11.17 -42.86 9.61
CA LEU A 12 -10.46 -41.92 8.72
C LEU A 12 -11.35 -40.74 8.31
N ALA A 13 -12.60 -41.01 7.91
CA ALA A 13 -13.54 -39.94 7.55
C ALA A 13 -13.84 -39.00 8.73
N LEU A 14 -13.91 -39.53 9.96
CA LEU A 14 -14.17 -38.72 11.14
C LEU A 14 -12.98 -37.82 11.50
N ILE A 15 -11.75 -38.34 11.36
CA ILE A 15 -10.52 -37.58 11.59
C ILE A 15 -10.41 -36.44 10.58
N ASP A 16 -10.67 -36.71 9.31
CA ASP A 16 -10.57 -35.72 8.24
C ASP A 16 -11.57 -34.57 8.44
N LEU A 17 -12.80 -34.90 8.83
CA LEU A 17 -13.82 -33.91 9.14
C LEU A 17 -13.41 -33.03 10.34
N LEU A 18 -12.80 -33.63 11.36
CA LEU A 18 -12.31 -32.89 12.53
C LEU A 18 -11.20 -31.90 12.15
N VAL A 19 -10.24 -32.32 11.31
CA VAL A 19 -9.16 -31.45 10.82
C VAL A 19 -9.72 -30.27 10.02
N ILE A 20 -10.65 -30.51 9.10
CA ILE A 20 -11.28 -29.45 8.29
C ILE A 20 -12.01 -28.45 9.20
N THR A 21 -12.74 -28.93 10.20
CA THR A 21 -13.51 -28.05 11.10
C THR A 21 -12.58 -27.15 11.94
N VAL A 22 -11.49 -27.71 12.46
CA VAL A 22 -10.49 -26.94 13.21
C VAL A 22 -9.84 -25.89 12.31
N LEU A 23 -9.47 -26.25 11.08
CA LEU A 23 -8.85 -25.33 10.13
C LEU A 23 -9.79 -24.16 9.81
N LEU A 24 -11.07 -24.45 9.57
CA LEU A 24 -12.11 -23.44 9.29
C LEU A 24 -12.25 -22.43 10.44
N ILE A 25 -12.31 -22.91 11.68
CA ILE A 25 -12.40 -22.05 12.88
C ILE A 25 -11.14 -21.19 13.03
N THR A 26 -9.97 -21.76 12.76
CA THR A 26 -8.69 -21.06 12.88
C THR A 26 -8.60 -19.93 11.85
N VAL A 27 -9.01 -20.20 10.61
CA VAL A 27 -9.08 -19.19 9.55
C VAL A 27 -10.09 -18.10 9.90
N MET A 28 -11.31 -18.45 10.33
CA MET A 28 -12.33 -17.46 10.71
C MET A 28 -11.88 -16.53 11.85
N ARG A 29 -11.16 -17.07 12.84
CA ARG A 29 -10.60 -16.27 13.94
C ARG A 29 -9.46 -15.37 13.47
N ALA A 30 -8.59 -15.87 12.58
CA ALA A 30 -7.53 -15.07 12.01
C ALA A 30 -8.06 -13.95 11.09
N THR A 31 -9.23 -14.12 10.49
CA THR A 31 -9.88 -13.12 9.63
C THR A 31 -10.84 -12.19 10.35
N GLN A 32 -10.83 -12.12 11.69
CA GLN A 32 -11.52 -11.04 12.39
C GLN A 32 -10.84 -9.72 12.05
N TYR A 33 -11.27 -9.11 10.96
CA TYR A 33 -10.99 -7.72 10.60
C TYR A 33 -11.51 -6.86 11.75
N GLU A 34 -10.60 -6.36 12.58
CA GLU A 34 -10.94 -5.28 13.50
C GLU A 34 -11.45 -4.11 12.65
N ALA A 35 -12.71 -3.73 12.86
CA ALA A 35 -13.25 -2.52 12.28
C ALA A 35 -12.43 -1.35 12.84
N VAL A 36 -11.59 -0.77 11.99
CA VAL A 36 -10.77 0.39 12.34
C VAL A 36 -11.70 1.50 12.82
N ALA A 37 -11.59 1.87 14.10
CA ALA A 37 -12.36 2.96 14.66
C ALA A 37 -12.08 4.26 13.86
N PRO A 38 -13.09 5.12 13.63
CA PRO A 38 -12.87 6.36 12.92
C PRO A 38 -11.83 7.20 13.67
N ILE A 39 -10.72 7.50 12.99
CA ILE A 39 -9.61 8.26 13.56
C ILE A 39 -10.09 9.72 13.74
N SER A 40 -10.47 10.11 14.96
CA SER A 40 -10.91 11.48 15.26
C SER A 40 -9.78 12.52 15.23
N TYR A 41 -8.52 12.10 15.15
CA TYR A 41 -7.37 13.00 15.13
C TYR A 41 -6.37 12.63 14.05
N LEU A 42 -6.30 13.44 12.99
CA LEU A 42 -5.21 13.43 12.03
C LEU A 42 -4.10 14.40 12.47
N PRO A 43 -2.84 13.93 12.60
CA PRO A 43 -1.70 14.81 12.86
C PRO A 43 -1.62 15.94 11.82
N PRO A 44 -1.10 17.13 12.20
CA PRO A 44 -1.07 18.29 11.31
C PRO A 44 -0.34 18.05 9.98
N CYS A 45 0.78 17.35 10.00
CA CYS A 45 1.57 17.03 8.80
C CYS A 45 0.82 16.08 7.86
N THR A 46 0.22 15.02 8.40
CA THR A 46 -0.65 14.10 7.65
C THR A 46 -1.80 14.84 6.99
N ARG A 47 -2.45 15.75 7.72
CA ARG A 47 -3.57 16.54 7.20
C ARG A 47 -3.14 17.47 6.06
N ARG A 48 -2.03 18.19 6.23
CA ARG A 48 -1.48 19.08 5.19
C ARG A 48 -1.16 18.29 3.92
N LEU A 49 -0.48 17.16 4.07
CA LEU A 49 -0.14 16.31 2.94
C LEU A 49 -1.41 15.81 2.24
N LEU A 50 -2.35 15.26 3.01
CA LEU A 50 -3.61 14.74 2.47
C LEU A 50 -4.37 15.82 1.68
N THR A 51 -4.50 17.04 2.22
CA THR A 51 -5.18 18.14 1.52
C THR A 51 -4.53 18.56 0.20
N ARG A 52 -3.22 18.31 0.02
CA ARG A 52 -2.51 18.59 -1.22
C ARG A 52 -2.56 17.44 -2.21
N VAL A 53 -2.70 16.21 -1.73
CA VAL A 53 -2.74 15.00 -2.56
C VAL A 53 -4.17 14.69 -3.03
N GLU A 54 -5.20 15.01 -2.24
CA GLU A 54 -6.63 14.78 -2.58
C GLU A 54 -7.06 15.29 -3.97
N PRO A 55 -6.59 16.45 -4.48
CA PRO A 55 -6.92 16.89 -5.83
C PRO A 55 -6.42 15.96 -6.96
N LEU A 56 -5.39 15.15 -6.70
CA LEU A 56 -4.81 14.22 -7.67
C LEU A 56 -5.61 12.92 -7.80
N GLY A 57 -6.43 12.58 -6.80
CA GLY A 57 -7.18 11.32 -6.76
C GLY A 57 -7.54 10.88 -5.34
N GLN A 58 -7.92 9.61 -5.20
CA GLN A 58 -8.24 9.06 -3.88
C GLN A 58 -6.95 8.72 -3.13
N ALA A 59 -6.65 9.53 -2.13
CA ALA A 59 -5.41 9.46 -1.38
C ALA A 59 -5.58 8.72 -0.04
N GLN A 60 -4.57 7.93 0.33
CA GLN A 60 -4.41 7.38 1.66
C GLN A 60 -3.02 7.77 2.16
N VAL A 61 -2.96 8.31 3.37
CA VAL A 61 -1.71 8.76 3.98
C VAL A 61 -1.60 8.16 5.38
N ALA A 62 -0.49 7.48 5.63
CA ALA A 62 -0.05 7.10 6.97
C ALA A 62 1.31 7.74 7.22
N TRP A 63 1.43 8.54 8.27
CA TRP A 63 2.65 9.28 8.57
C TRP A 63 2.96 9.16 10.06
N ASP A 64 4.10 8.57 10.38
CA ASP A 64 4.74 8.56 11.70
C ASP A 64 6.23 8.97 11.61
N VAL A 65 6.98 8.81 12.69
CA VAL A 65 8.39 9.24 12.78
C VAL A 65 9.32 8.37 11.92
N GLU A 66 8.99 7.09 11.74
CA GLU A 66 9.82 6.14 11.01
C GLU A 66 9.43 6.07 9.53
N THR A 67 8.13 6.15 9.25
CA THR A 67 7.58 5.88 7.93
C THR A 67 6.54 6.90 7.50
N LEU A 68 6.61 7.27 6.22
CA LEU A 68 5.53 7.89 5.48
C LEU A 68 5.11 6.95 4.37
N TYR A 69 3.83 6.59 4.35
CA TYR A 69 3.20 5.85 3.27
C TYR A 69 2.12 6.72 2.64
N VAL A 70 2.23 6.94 1.34
CA VAL A 70 1.24 7.65 0.53
C VAL A 70 0.80 6.74 -0.59
N ALA A 71 -0.49 6.39 -0.62
CA ALA A 71 -1.09 5.70 -1.75
C ALA A 71 -2.09 6.61 -2.45
N LEU A 72 -1.94 6.77 -3.76
CA LEU A 72 -2.81 7.56 -4.61
C LEU A 72 -3.49 6.65 -5.62
N THR A 73 -4.80 6.52 -5.54
CA THR A 73 -5.60 5.83 -6.56
C THR A 73 -6.10 6.84 -7.58
N LEU A 74 -5.64 6.71 -8.82
CA LEU A 74 -6.06 7.58 -9.91
C LEU A 74 -7.51 7.25 -10.31
N PRO A 75 -8.31 8.27 -10.69
CA PRO A 75 -9.66 8.03 -11.17
C PRO A 75 -9.62 7.22 -12.47
N ARG A 76 -10.56 6.27 -12.62
CA ARG A 76 -10.65 5.39 -13.80
C ARG A 76 -10.80 6.16 -15.11
N GLU A 77 -11.39 7.35 -15.07
CA GLU A 77 -11.59 8.22 -16.24
C GLU A 77 -10.31 8.90 -16.70
N ALA A 78 -9.33 9.09 -15.80
CA ALA A 78 -8.06 9.68 -16.19
C ALA A 78 -7.21 8.70 -17.01
N GLN A 79 -7.33 7.38 -16.76
CA GLN A 79 -6.64 6.25 -17.41
C GLN A 79 -5.43 6.66 -18.28
N PRO A 80 -4.42 7.33 -17.69
CA PRO A 80 -3.24 7.66 -18.45
C PRO A 80 -2.59 6.33 -18.89
N PRO A 81 -1.92 6.28 -20.05
CA PRO A 81 -1.05 5.16 -20.38
C PRO A 81 -0.18 4.84 -19.16
N ALA A 82 0.07 3.56 -18.85
CA ALA A 82 0.84 3.19 -17.64
C ALA A 82 2.20 3.91 -17.53
N THR A 83 2.79 4.29 -18.67
CA THR A 83 4.01 5.10 -18.76
C THR A 83 3.87 6.53 -18.22
N GLU A 84 2.68 7.12 -18.28
CA GLU A 84 2.37 8.44 -17.73
C GLU A 84 1.97 8.37 -16.26
N ALA A 85 1.50 7.22 -15.77
CA ALA A 85 1.17 7.03 -14.35
C ALA A 85 2.39 7.20 -13.42
N ALA A 86 3.59 6.86 -13.90
CA ALA A 86 4.84 7.09 -13.17
C ALA A 86 5.15 8.59 -12.95
N GLN A 87 4.57 9.51 -13.74
CA GLN A 87 4.74 10.95 -13.53
C GLN A 87 4.07 11.43 -12.24
N TYR A 88 2.96 10.80 -11.84
CA TYR A 88 2.30 11.11 -10.56
C TYR A 88 3.18 10.76 -9.34
N LEU A 89 4.17 9.87 -9.48
CA LEU A 89 5.16 9.67 -8.41
C LEU A 89 6.01 10.93 -8.19
N TRP A 90 6.36 11.63 -9.26
CA TRP A 90 7.11 12.90 -9.17
C TRP A 90 6.25 13.99 -8.55
N GLU A 91 4.99 14.12 -8.97
CA GLU A 91 4.06 15.08 -8.36
C GLU A 91 3.83 14.81 -6.87
N LEU A 92 3.67 13.53 -6.48
CA LEU A 92 3.60 13.16 -5.07
C LEU A 92 4.88 13.52 -4.32
N LEU A 93 6.04 13.30 -4.95
CA LEU A 93 7.33 13.60 -4.35
C LEU A 93 7.51 15.11 -4.13
N ASP A 94 7.12 15.95 -5.10
CA ASP A 94 7.08 17.40 -4.98
C ASP A 94 6.19 17.81 -3.80
N VAL A 95 4.97 17.30 -3.73
CA VAL A 95 4.01 17.60 -2.65
C VAL A 95 4.55 17.18 -1.28
N VAL A 96 5.23 16.04 -1.19
CA VAL A 96 5.91 15.60 0.04
C VAL A 96 7.04 16.55 0.40
N GLY A 97 7.92 16.88 -0.56
CA GLY A 97 9.04 17.80 -0.35
C GLY A 97 8.58 19.17 0.15
N GLU A 98 7.57 19.75 -0.48
CA GLU A 98 6.96 21.01 -0.03
C GLU A 98 6.35 20.88 1.37
N THR A 99 5.74 19.74 1.70
CA THR A 99 5.14 19.53 3.02
C THR A 99 6.21 19.45 4.11
N LEU A 100 7.35 18.80 3.85
CA LEU A 100 8.50 18.79 4.76
C LEU A 100 9.01 20.20 5.02
N GLN A 101 9.06 21.05 3.99
CA GLN A 101 9.49 22.46 4.12
C GLN A 101 8.58 23.30 5.02
N THR A 102 7.37 22.83 5.35
CA THR A 102 6.47 23.51 6.30
C THR A 102 6.79 23.24 7.77
N GLY A 103 7.95 22.64 8.06
CA GLY A 103 8.41 22.31 9.42
C GLY A 103 7.97 20.92 9.90
N CYS A 104 7.60 20.02 8.98
CA CYS A 104 7.34 18.62 9.29
C CYS A 104 8.65 17.84 9.31
N GLU A 105 8.86 17.04 10.35
CA GLU A 105 10.07 16.22 10.46
C GLU A 105 10.09 15.15 9.36
N PRO A 106 11.22 14.99 8.63
CA PRO A 106 11.34 13.96 7.61
C PRO A 106 11.35 12.58 8.28
N PRO A 107 10.45 11.66 7.88
CA PRO A 107 10.48 10.29 8.36
C PRO A 107 11.73 9.58 7.85
N GLN A 108 12.11 8.45 8.44
CA GLN A 108 13.28 7.71 7.96
C GLN A 108 13.07 7.16 6.54
N THR A 109 11.87 6.63 6.27
CA THR A 109 11.51 6.02 4.99
C THR A 109 10.22 6.63 4.43
N ILE A 110 10.23 6.95 3.15
CA ILE A 110 9.07 7.44 2.39
C ILE A 110 8.72 6.40 1.34
N THR A 111 7.47 5.97 1.30
CA THR A 111 6.92 5.06 0.30
C THR A 111 5.74 5.72 -0.40
N LEU A 112 5.87 5.90 -1.70
CA LEU A 112 4.86 6.48 -2.58
C LEU A 112 4.33 5.37 -3.47
N GLN A 113 3.01 5.23 -3.55
CA GLN A 113 2.35 4.24 -4.38
C GLN A 113 1.28 4.90 -5.25
N ILE A 114 1.36 4.70 -6.55
CA ILE A 114 0.30 5.05 -7.51
C ILE A 114 -0.45 3.78 -7.88
N ILE A 115 -1.77 3.81 -7.75
CA ILE A 115 -2.68 2.72 -8.09
C ILE A 115 -3.49 3.16 -9.31
N VAL A 116 -3.30 2.45 -10.42
CA VAL A 116 -3.97 2.70 -11.69
C VAL A 116 -5.03 1.63 -11.92
N PRO A 117 -6.31 1.89 -11.59
CA PRO A 117 -7.37 0.92 -11.78
C PRO A 117 -7.72 0.77 -13.26
N GLY A 118 -7.45 -0.42 -13.82
CA GLY A 118 -7.94 -0.84 -15.13
C GLY A 118 -9.24 -1.64 -15.04
N THR A 119 -9.73 -2.07 -16.20
CA THR A 119 -10.96 -2.88 -16.31
C THR A 119 -10.72 -4.34 -15.89
N LEU A 120 -9.53 -4.88 -16.17
CA LEU A 120 -9.17 -6.27 -15.89
C LEU A 120 -7.92 -6.39 -15.02
N THR A 121 -7.01 -5.42 -15.14
CA THR A 121 -5.74 -5.36 -14.41
C THR A 121 -5.67 -4.07 -13.62
N THR A 122 -5.09 -4.12 -12.42
CA THR A 122 -4.69 -2.93 -11.66
C THR A 122 -3.17 -2.88 -11.69
N THR A 123 -2.60 -1.73 -12.08
CA THR A 123 -1.15 -1.52 -12.09
C THR A 123 -0.77 -0.66 -10.89
N TYR A 124 0.35 -1.01 -10.27
CA TYR A 124 0.91 -0.35 -9.11
C TYR A 124 2.32 0.14 -9.44
N HIS A 125 2.57 1.43 -9.22
CA HIS A 125 3.91 2.02 -9.28
C HIS A 125 4.30 2.40 -7.87
N THR A 126 5.37 1.81 -7.35
CA THR A 126 5.84 2.05 -5.97
C THR A 126 7.25 2.59 -6.00
N ALA A 127 7.47 3.72 -5.32
CA ALA A 127 8.79 4.28 -5.06
C ALA A 127 9.06 4.27 -3.55
N GLN A 128 10.26 3.84 -3.16
CA GLN A 128 10.74 3.91 -1.78
C GLN A 128 12.03 4.72 -1.73
N LEU A 129 12.06 5.72 -0.86
CA LEU A 129 13.12 6.71 -0.72
C LEU A 129 13.44 6.93 0.76
N SER A 130 14.66 7.36 1.06
CA SER A 130 15.01 7.89 2.38
C SER A 130 14.39 9.27 2.56
N GLY A 131 13.78 9.55 3.71
CA GLY A 131 13.25 10.90 3.95
C GLY A 131 14.33 11.97 4.07
N ALA A 132 15.55 11.61 4.46
CA ALA A 132 16.69 12.53 4.45
C ALA A 132 17.07 12.95 3.02
N ASP A 133 17.04 12.01 2.07
CA ASP A 133 17.37 12.30 0.67
C ASP A 133 16.27 13.14 0.02
N VAL A 134 14.99 12.85 0.32
CA VAL A 134 13.86 13.66 -0.13
C VAL A 134 13.92 15.07 0.46
N TRP A 135 14.30 15.22 1.74
CA TRP A 135 14.51 16.52 2.35
C TRP A 135 15.64 17.30 1.67
N ALA A 136 16.81 16.67 1.50
CA ALA A 136 17.96 17.27 0.83
C ALA A 136 17.64 17.67 -0.61
N TRP A 137 16.87 16.86 -1.33
CA TRP A 137 16.39 17.21 -2.66
C TRP A 137 15.43 18.39 -2.64
N ALA A 138 14.46 18.39 -1.72
CA ALA A 138 13.49 19.46 -1.59
C ALA A 138 14.13 20.81 -1.24
N THR A 139 15.24 20.82 -0.50
CA THR A 139 16.02 22.03 -0.18
C THR A 139 17.06 22.39 -1.25
N GLY A 140 17.18 21.59 -2.33
CA GLY A 140 18.14 21.82 -3.42
C GLY A 140 19.58 21.38 -3.12
N GLU A 141 19.81 20.65 -2.03
CA GLU A 141 21.10 20.06 -1.66
C GLU A 141 21.41 18.76 -2.42
N LEU A 142 20.37 18.04 -2.87
CA LEU A 142 20.49 16.81 -3.66
C LEU A 142 19.85 17.01 -5.05
N SER A 143 20.52 16.59 -6.12
CA SER A 143 19.95 16.67 -7.47
C SER A 143 18.90 15.57 -7.71
N THR A 144 18.01 15.77 -8.69
CA THR A 144 17.02 14.76 -9.09
C THR A 144 17.69 13.46 -9.57
N GLU A 145 18.81 13.55 -10.28
CA GLU A 145 19.58 12.38 -10.73
C GLU A 145 20.17 11.61 -9.56
N ALA A 146 20.64 12.32 -8.53
CA ALA A 146 21.16 11.67 -7.32
C ALA A 146 20.04 11.01 -6.51
N LEU A 147 18.89 11.68 -6.37
CA LEU A 147 17.71 11.13 -5.69
C LEU A 147 17.18 9.86 -6.39
N THR A 148 17.02 9.92 -7.72
CA THR A 148 16.58 8.75 -8.52
C THR A 148 17.53 7.57 -8.40
N ALA A 149 18.85 7.81 -8.36
CA ALA A 149 19.84 6.76 -8.22
C ALA A 149 19.80 6.05 -6.86
N GLN A 150 19.29 6.72 -5.83
CA GLN A 150 19.20 6.21 -4.46
C GLN A 150 17.83 5.57 -4.17
N GLY A 151 16.78 5.99 -4.89
CA GLY A 151 15.43 5.45 -4.78
C GLY A 151 15.30 4.02 -5.30
N ARG A 152 14.33 3.29 -4.73
CA ARG A 152 13.91 1.97 -5.24
C ARG A 152 12.56 2.10 -5.92
N TYR A 153 12.49 1.70 -7.18
CA TYR A 153 11.26 1.70 -7.97
C TYR A 153 10.82 0.29 -8.30
N HIS A 154 9.54 0.02 -8.13
CA HIS A 154 8.90 -1.25 -8.47
C HIS A 154 7.57 -1.01 -9.19
N GLU A 155 7.35 -1.77 -10.26
CA GLU A 155 6.10 -1.81 -10.99
C GLU A 155 5.57 -3.24 -11.01
N PHE A 156 4.28 -3.40 -10.72
CA PHE A 156 3.61 -4.69 -10.85
C PHE A 156 2.13 -4.51 -11.18
N SER A 157 1.55 -5.53 -11.80
CA SER A 157 0.11 -5.56 -12.12
C SER A 157 -0.55 -6.79 -11.52
N THR A 158 -1.79 -6.63 -11.06
CA THR A 158 -2.62 -7.73 -10.59
C THR A 158 -3.86 -7.86 -11.46
N THR A 159 -4.21 -9.07 -11.87
CA THR A 159 -5.45 -9.36 -12.59
C THR A 159 -6.55 -9.71 -11.59
N ALA A 160 -7.74 -9.15 -11.76
CA ALA A 160 -8.88 -9.52 -10.92
C ALA A 160 -9.21 -11.02 -11.09
N PRO A 161 -9.53 -11.76 -10.01
CA PRO A 161 -10.03 -13.12 -10.14
C PRO A 161 -11.36 -13.10 -10.91
N GLN A 162 -11.47 -13.96 -11.92
CA GLN A 162 -12.67 -14.15 -12.73
C GLN A 162 -13.76 -14.91 -11.96
#